data_AF-A0A2N2NFR8-F1
#
_entry.id   AF-A0A2N2NFR8-F1
#
_cell.length_a   1.000
_cell.length_b   1.000
_cell.length_c   1.000
_cell.angle_alpha   90.00
_cell.angle_beta   90.00
_cell.angle_gamma   90.00
#
_symmetry.space_group_name_H-M   'P 1'
#
loop_
_entity.id
_entity.type
_entity.pdbx_description
1 polymer ?
#
loop_
_entity_poly.entity_id
_entity_poly.type
_entity_poly.pdbx_seq_one_letter_code
_entity_poly.pdbx_strand_id
1 'polypeptide(L)'
;MELSNYSAQEKMWKLALGFANTAVLYALIKSEVVEELRFDSKTLDELVYACGLDPDVLFRSLRFAEVIEVITLQDDKYALSDMGKLLLKDVPGSLYYGIMLAGSDPWQQAWHNLTYSLTIGENAFEAAMGTPFYDYINRFKQYGDPYNRWMTISTKMSANSIVQAYDFSTIKTVCDIGGGQGVLLQTLLEENPHMQGILFDQQSVVETHILSDLSDRVRVEAGNFFEKVPSADLMILKSVLHNWEDEKALMVLNNCREVMSQSSRLLIIEMIIDSPTDLIGAFYDLNMQVLFNGKERTEEEFDGLLKKANLQIKRIIPTKSLVKILEVFLE
;
A
#
# COMPACT_ATOMS: atom_id res chain seq x y z
N MET A 1 -21.00 15.13 0.30
CA MET A 1 -21.84 15.96 1.22
C MET A 1 -20.98 16.74 2.22
N GLU A 2 -20.95 18.07 2.15
CA GLU A 2 -20.25 18.91 3.14
C GLU A 2 -20.86 18.72 4.55
N LEU A 3 -20.00 18.41 5.52
CA LEU A 3 -20.40 18.21 6.92
C LEU A 3 -20.77 19.52 7.64
N SER A 4 -20.84 20.65 6.94
CA SER A 4 -21.07 21.99 7.52
C SER A 4 -22.45 22.16 8.14
N ASN A 5 -23.49 21.52 7.58
CA ASN A 5 -24.88 21.69 8.00
C ASN A 5 -25.39 20.67 9.04
N TYR A 6 -24.58 19.71 9.46
CA TYR A 6 -24.99 18.69 10.44
C TYR A 6 -24.69 19.10 11.88
N SER A 7 -25.54 18.67 12.81
CA SER A 7 -25.22 18.71 14.25
C SER A 7 -24.02 17.82 14.58
N ALA A 8 -23.37 18.06 15.73
CA ALA A 8 -22.25 17.23 16.17
C ALA A 8 -22.62 15.73 16.30
N GLN A 9 -23.85 15.44 16.77
CA GLN A 9 -24.36 14.09 16.89
C GLN A 9 -24.51 13.41 15.52
N GLU A 10 -25.05 14.11 14.53
CA GLU A 10 -25.20 13.57 13.16
C GLU A 10 -23.85 13.34 12.50
N LYS A 11 -22.88 14.27 12.68
CA LYS A 11 -21.51 14.08 12.18
C LYS A 11 -20.88 12.83 12.79
N MET A 12 -20.97 12.68 14.12
CA MET A 12 -20.41 11.52 14.82
C MET A 12 -21.08 10.22 14.36
N TRP A 13 -22.41 10.20 14.24
CA TRP A 13 -23.11 9.01 13.78
C TRP A 13 -22.73 8.65 12.34
N LYS A 14 -22.59 9.63 11.44
CA LYS A 14 -22.12 9.39 10.07
C LYS A 14 -20.71 8.81 10.02
N LEU A 15 -19.80 9.28 10.88
CA LEU A 15 -18.47 8.69 11.00
C LEU A 15 -18.55 7.22 11.46
N ALA A 16 -19.43 6.91 12.41
CA ALA A 16 -19.65 5.55 12.89
C ALA A 16 -20.19 4.60 11.80
N LEU A 17 -20.80 5.10 10.72
CA LEU A 17 -21.26 4.30 9.59
C LEU A 17 -20.15 3.90 8.61
N GLY A 18 -18.89 4.30 8.83
CA GLY A 18 -17.77 4.00 7.93
C GLY A 18 -17.59 2.50 7.64
N PHE A 19 -17.86 1.63 8.61
CA PHE A 19 -17.82 0.17 8.40
C PHE A 19 -18.79 -0.30 7.31
N ALA A 20 -19.99 0.32 7.24
CA ALA A 20 -21.00 -0.04 6.27
C ALA A 20 -20.59 0.37 4.86
N ASN A 21 -19.87 1.49 4.71
CA ASN A 21 -19.30 1.90 3.43
C ASN A 21 -18.36 0.80 2.90
N THR A 22 -17.37 0.39 3.70
CA THR A 22 -16.43 -0.66 3.32
C THR A 22 -17.14 -1.98 2.99
N ALA A 23 -18.11 -2.40 3.82
CA ALA A 23 -18.86 -3.62 3.61
C ALA A 23 -19.68 -3.61 2.31
N VAL A 24 -20.37 -2.51 2.00
CA VAL A 24 -21.16 -2.39 0.77
C VAL A 24 -20.26 -2.38 -0.46
N LEU A 25 -19.18 -1.60 -0.46
CA LEU A 25 -18.23 -1.56 -1.57
C LEU A 25 -17.63 -2.94 -1.85
N TYR A 26 -17.18 -3.62 -0.79
CA TYR A 26 -16.62 -4.97 -0.90
C TYR A 26 -17.66 -5.99 -1.40
N ALA A 27 -18.89 -5.94 -0.89
CA ALA A 27 -19.95 -6.86 -1.29
C ALA A 27 -20.30 -6.70 -2.78
N LEU A 28 -20.46 -5.47 -3.27
CA LEU A 28 -20.82 -5.20 -4.67
C LEU A 28 -19.70 -5.61 -5.64
N ILE A 29 -18.43 -5.49 -5.25
CA ILE A 29 -17.31 -6.02 -6.03
C ILE A 29 -17.37 -7.55 -6.03
N LYS A 30 -17.47 -8.17 -4.86
CA LYS A 30 -17.40 -9.63 -4.69
C LYS A 30 -18.58 -10.35 -5.35
N SER A 31 -19.72 -9.70 -5.44
CA SER A 31 -20.93 -10.21 -6.10
C SER A 31 -21.01 -9.85 -7.59
N GLU A 32 -19.93 -9.33 -8.19
CA GLU A 32 -19.81 -8.99 -9.61
C GLU A 32 -20.75 -7.86 -10.10
N VAL A 33 -21.49 -7.19 -9.21
CA VAL A 33 -22.42 -6.10 -9.57
C VAL A 33 -21.67 -4.92 -10.19
N VAL A 34 -20.49 -4.59 -9.65
CA VAL A 34 -19.64 -3.52 -10.20
C VAL A 34 -19.20 -3.86 -11.64
N GLU A 35 -18.87 -5.12 -11.90
CA GLU A 35 -18.42 -5.56 -13.22
C GLU A 35 -19.57 -5.56 -14.24
N GLU A 36 -20.76 -6.00 -13.84
CA GLU A 36 -21.96 -5.95 -14.68
C GLU A 36 -22.31 -4.51 -15.10
N LEU A 37 -22.03 -3.51 -14.26
CA LEU A 37 -22.28 -2.10 -14.53
C LEU A 37 -21.12 -1.37 -15.25
N ARG A 38 -20.12 -2.10 -15.75
CA ARG A 38 -18.92 -1.52 -16.36
C ARG A 38 -19.21 -0.61 -17.56
N PHE A 39 -20.07 -1.06 -18.46
CA PHE A 39 -20.30 -0.39 -19.75
C PHE A 39 -21.71 0.18 -19.90
N ASP A 40 -22.71 -0.57 -19.45
CA ASP A 40 -24.11 -0.26 -19.69
C ASP A 40 -24.88 -0.13 -18.38
N SER A 41 -25.93 0.71 -18.42
CA SER A 41 -26.86 0.81 -17.31
C SER A 41 -27.86 -0.36 -17.33
N LYS A 42 -28.16 -0.91 -16.15
CA LYS A 42 -28.99 -2.12 -15.98
C LYS A 42 -30.13 -1.88 -15.00
N THR A 43 -31.27 -2.52 -15.24
CA THR A 43 -32.36 -2.56 -14.27
C THR A 43 -32.00 -3.46 -13.08
N LEU A 44 -32.76 -3.35 -11.99
CA LEU A 44 -32.61 -4.26 -10.83
C LEU A 44 -32.74 -5.73 -11.26
N ASP A 45 -33.75 -6.05 -12.07
CA ASP A 45 -34.02 -7.42 -12.51
C ASP A 45 -32.88 -8.01 -13.35
N GLU A 46 -32.27 -7.18 -14.21
CA GLU A 46 -31.10 -7.58 -15.00
C GLU A 46 -29.90 -7.89 -14.11
N LEU A 47 -29.65 -7.08 -13.07
CA LEU A 47 -28.56 -7.33 -12.11
C LEU A 47 -28.83 -8.56 -11.22
N VAL A 48 -30.07 -8.73 -10.76
CA VAL A 48 -30.50 -9.91 -9.99
C VAL A 48 -30.27 -11.17 -10.79
N TYR A 49 -30.67 -11.17 -12.05
CA TYR A 49 -30.50 -12.31 -12.96
C TYR A 49 -29.02 -12.59 -13.23
N ALA A 50 -28.23 -11.57 -13.55
CA ALA A 50 -26.82 -11.72 -13.90
C ALA A 50 -25.96 -12.19 -12.72
N CYS A 51 -26.16 -11.62 -11.54
CA CYS A 51 -25.35 -11.89 -10.36
C CYS A 51 -25.91 -13.01 -9.45
N GLY A 52 -27.14 -13.46 -9.69
CA GLY A 52 -27.81 -14.49 -8.87
C GLY A 52 -28.08 -14.03 -7.43
N LEU A 53 -28.54 -12.80 -7.24
CA LEU A 53 -28.68 -12.16 -5.92
C LEU A 53 -30.13 -12.06 -5.47
N ASP A 54 -30.32 -11.87 -4.15
CA ASP A 54 -31.65 -11.56 -3.61
C ASP A 54 -32.08 -10.13 -4.03
N PRO A 55 -33.29 -9.96 -4.62
CA PRO A 55 -33.74 -8.68 -5.14
C PRO A 55 -33.92 -7.59 -4.07
N ASP A 56 -34.44 -7.93 -2.88
CA ASP A 56 -34.64 -6.93 -1.80
C ASP A 56 -33.31 -6.45 -1.25
N VAL A 57 -32.40 -7.40 -1.00
CA VAL A 57 -31.07 -7.08 -0.45
C VAL A 57 -30.24 -6.29 -1.47
N LEU A 58 -30.28 -6.66 -2.76
CA LEU A 58 -29.58 -5.92 -3.80
C LEU A 58 -30.15 -4.51 -3.95
N PHE A 59 -31.48 -4.35 -4.00
CA PHE A 59 -32.13 -3.04 -4.05
C PHE A 59 -31.67 -2.11 -2.91
N ARG A 60 -31.63 -2.63 -1.67
CA ARG A 60 -31.20 -1.86 -0.50
C ARG A 60 -29.71 -1.52 -0.54
N SER A 61 -28.89 -2.42 -1.07
CA SER A 61 -27.45 -2.21 -1.26
C SER A 61 -27.18 -1.15 -2.33
N LEU A 62 -27.88 -1.20 -3.46
CA LEU A 62 -27.79 -0.21 -4.53
C LEU A 62 -28.26 1.17 -4.06
N ARG A 63 -29.34 1.24 -3.28
CA ARG A 63 -29.78 2.49 -2.64
C ARG A 63 -28.71 3.07 -1.71
N PHE A 64 -28.00 2.23 -0.95
CA PHE A 64 -26.90 2.70 -0.12
C PHE A 64 -25.74 3.21 -0.98
N ALA A 65 -25.36 2.45 -2.01
CA ALA A 65 -24.30 2.80 -2.95
C ALA A 65 -24.59 4.11 -3.72
N GLU A 66 -25.85 4.39 -4.03
CA GLU A 66 -26.29 5.66 -4.61
C GLU A 66 -26.08 6.84 -3.64
N VAL A 67 -26.43 6.67 -2.36
CA VAL A 67 -26.25 7.71 -1.33
C VAL A 67 -24.77 8.04 -1.08
N ILE A 68 -23.89 7.04 -1.19
CA ILE A 68 -22.43 7.25 -1.14
C ILE A 68 -21.82 7.54 -2.51
N GLU A 69 -22.65 7.89 -3.51
CA GLU A 69 -22.26 8.40 -4.84
C GLU A 69 -21.45 7.41 -5.71
N VAL A 70 -21.51 6.11 -5.42
CA VAL A 70 -20.84 5.05 -6.19
C VAL A 70 -21.63 4.67 -7.44
N ILE A 71 -22.96 4.69 -7.34
CA ILE A 71 -23.88 4.33 -8.41
C ILE A 71 -24.84 5.49 -8.64
N THR A 72 -25.33 5.65 -9.87
CA THR A 72 -26.42 6.56 -10.22
C THR A 72 -27.64 5.75 -10.67
N LEU A 73 -28.84 6.26 -10.41
CA LEU A 73 -30.10 5.71 -10.88
C LEU A 73 -30.79 6.71 -11.81
N GLN A 74 -31.05 6.32 -13.06
CA GLN A 74 -31.78 7.12 -14.06
C GLN A 74 -32.71 6.21 -14.86
N ASP A 75 -33.98 6.60 -15.01
CA ASP A 75 -35.00 5.85 -15.76
C ASP A 75 -35.05 4.35 -15.38
N ASP A 76 -35.07 4.06 -14.08
CA ASP A 76 -35.05 2.70 -13.48
C ASP A 76 -33.82 1.85 -13.83
N LYS A 77 -32.74 2.48 -14.29
CA LYS A 77 -31.46 1.83 -14.58
C LYS A 77 -30.33 2.37 -13.71
N TYR A 78 -29.57 1.45 -13.14
CA TYR A 78 -28.37 1.71 -12.37
C TYR A 78 -27.15 1.79 -13.30
N ALA A 79 -26.21 2.69 -13.00
CA ALA A 79 -24.91 2.79 -13.66
C ALA A 79 -23.81 3.16 -12.66
N LEU A 80 -22.55 2.85 -12.96
CA LEU A 80 -21.43 3.36 -12.15
C LEU A 80 -21.28 4.88 -12.36
N SER A 81 -21.12 5.60 -11.25
CA SER A 81 -20.64 6.99 -11.30
C SER A 81 -19.16 7.04 -11.72
N ASP A 82 -18.62 8.23 -11.96
CA ASP A 82 -17.17 8.37 -12.21
C ASP A 82 -16.32 7.91 -11.01
N MET A 83 -16.82 8.07 -9.78
CA MET A 83 -16.18 7.52 -8.59
C MET A 83 -16.34 5.99 -8.52
N GLY A 84 -17.52 5.47 -8.84
CA GLY A 84 -17.78 4.02 -8.84
C GLY A 84 -16.93 3.24 -9.84
N LYS A 85 -16.55 3.86 -10.96
CA LYS A 85 -15.63 3.25 -11.93
C LYS A 85 -14.26 2.91 -11.33
N LEU A 86 -13.82 3.60 -10.27
CA LEU A 86 -12.58 3.26 -9.56
C LEU A 86 -12.63 1.89 -8.85
N LEU A 87 -13.82 1.32 -8.69
CA LEU A 87 -14.01 -0.03 -8.17
C LEU A 87 -13.80 -1.12 -9.24
N LEU A 88 -13.65 -0.77 -10.53
CA LEU A 88 -13.30 -1.72 -11.58
C LEU A 88 -11.84 -2.11 -11.49
N LYS A 89 -11.51 -3.36 -11.83
CA LYS A 89 -10.19 -3.96 -11.60
C LYS A 89 -9.05 -3.36 -12.43
N ASP A 90 -9.34 -2.90 -13.64
CA ASP A 90 -8.40 -2.67 -14.72
C ASP A 90 -8.58 -1.28 -15.36
N VAL A 91 -8.86 -0.28 -14.52
CA VAL A 91 -8.92 1.13 -14.92
C VAL A 91 -7.78 1.94 -14.29
N PRO A 92 -7.34 3.05 -14.93
CA PRO A 92 -6.37 3.95 -14.33
C PRO A 92 -6.84 4.45 -12.96
N GLY A 93 -5.98 4.32 -11.94
CA GLY A 93 -6.31 4.72 -10.57
C GLY A 93 -7.24 3.76 -9.82
N SER A 94 -7.47 2.55 -10.32
CA SER A 94 -8.31 1.54 -9.67
C SER A 94 -7.97 1.34 -8.19
N LEU A 95 -9.01 1.31 -7.37
CA LEU A 95 -8.99 0.99 -5.94
C LEU A 95 -9.54 -0.41 -5.65
N TYR A 96 -9.86 -1.20 -6.68
CA TYR A 96 -10.44 -2.56 -6.57
C TYR A 96 -9.71 -3.39 -5.51
N TYR A 97 -8.39 -3.52 -5.63
CA TYR A 97 -7.61 -4.36 -4.73
C TYR A 97 -7.51 -3.78 -3.31
N GLY A 98 -7.46 -2.46 -3.18
CA GLY A 98 -7.50 -1.79 -1.88
C GLY A 98 -8.81 -2.07 -1.14
N ILE A 99 -9.96 -1.99 -1.84
CA ILE A 99 -11.27 -2.32 -1.27
C ILE A 99 -11.40 -3.83 -0.97
N MET A 100 -10.90 -4.70 -1.85
CA MET A 100 -10.89 -6.14 -1.59
C MET A 100 -10.09 -6.52 -0.35
N LEU A 101 -8.98 -5.82 -0.07
CA LEU A 101 -8.22 -5.98 1.16
C LEU A 101 -8.96 -5.41 2.36
N ALA A 102 -9.37 -4.14 2.27
CA ALA A 102 -10.03 -3.45 3.37
C ALA A 102 -11.30 -4.19 3.82
N GLY A 103 -12.09 -4.74 2.90
CA GLY A 103 -13.30 -5.50 3.20
C GLY A 103 -13.07 -6.99 3.49
N SER A 104 -11.84 -7.50 3.41
CA SER A 104 -11.55 -8.90 3.69
C SER A 104 -11.64 -9.22 5.19
N ASP A 105 -12.05 -10.45 5.50
CA ASP A 105 -12.20 -10.94 6.87
C ASP A 105 -10.97 -10.70 7.77
N PRO A 106 -9.71 -11.01 7.37
CA PRO A 106 -8.55 -10.77 8.23
C PRO A 106 -8.32 -9.28 8.52
N TRP A 107 -8.56 -8.40 7.53
CA TRP A 107 -8.41 -6.95 7.71
C TRP A 107 -9.47 -6.38 8.64
N GLN A 108 -10.72 -6.78 8.42
CA GLN A 108 -11.84 -6.37 9.26
C GLN A 108 -11.66 -6.84 10.70
N GLN A 109 -11.20 -8.08 10.91
CA GLN A 109 -10.92 -8.61 12.25
C GLN A 109 -9.77 -7.88 12.95
N ALA A 110 -8.69 -7.55 12.23
CA ALA A 110 -7.59 -6.77 12.80
C ALA A 110 -8.06 -5.39 13.28
N TRP A 111 -8.82 -4.66 12.45
CA TRP A 111 -9.37 -3.35 12.83
C TRP A 111 -10.44 -3.44 13.92
N HIS A 112 -11.27 -4.47 13.91
CA HIS A 112 -12.22 -4.74 14.99
C HIS A 112 -11.49 -4.95 16.33
N ASN A 113 -10.30 -5.54 16.29
CA ASN A 113 -9.47 -5.82 17.46
C ASN A 113 -8.56 -4.65 17.87
N LEU A 114 -8.74 -3.42 17.35
CA LEU A 114 -7.90 -2.27 17.67
C LEU A 114 -7.81 -1.95 19.18
N THR A 115 -8.86 -2.24 19.96
CA THR A 115 -8.84 -2.09 21.43
C THR A 115 -7.73 -2.91 22.09
N TYR A 116 -7.36 -4.06 21.51
CA TYR A 116 -6.23 -4.85 21.98
C TYR A 116 -4.92 -4.06 21.83
N SER A 117 -4.64 -3.48 20.66
CA SER A 117 -3.45 -2.65 20.45
C SER A 117 -3.40 -1.44 21.38
N LEU A 118 -4.55 -0.80 21.63
CA LEU A 118 -4.64 0.30 22.60
C LEU A 118 -4.31 -0.11 24.03
N THR A 119 -4.60 -1.37 24.39
CA THR A 119 -4.44 -1.87 25.76
C THR A 119 -3.06 -2.47 26.00
N ILE A 120 -2.54 -3.21 25.01
CA ILE A 120 -1.35 -4.04 25.13
C ILE A 120 -0.14 -3.40 24.44
N GLY A 121 -0.37 -2.57 23.41
CA GLY A 121 0.69 -1.99 22.58
C GLY A 121 1.20 -2.90 21.46
N GLU A 122 0.67 -4.12 21.34
CA GLU A 122 1.01 -5.09 20.29
C GLU A 122 0.04 -5.00 19.10
N ASN A 123 0.40 -5.58 17.94
CA ASN A 123 -0.42 -5.49 16.73
C ASN A 123 -1.71 -6.32 16.82
N ALA A 124 -2.83 -5.73 16.36
CA ALA A 124 -4.15 -6.34 16.47
C ALA A 124 -4.37 -7.50 15.48
N PHE A 125 -3.66 -7.49 14.35
CA PHE A 125 -3.75 -8.53 13.33
C PHE A 125 -3.29 -9.88 13.85
N GLU A 126 -2.09 -9.96 14.42
CA GLU A 126 -1.52 -11.20 14.95
C GLU A 126 -2.35 -11.73 16.12
N ALA A 127 -2.84 -10.84 17.00
CA ALA A 127 -3.74 -11.23 18.07
C ALA A 127 -5.06 -11.83 17.55
N ALA A 128 -5.59 -11.35 16.42
CA ALA A 128 -6.80 -11.88 15.81
C ALA A 128 -6.56 -13.16 15.00
N MET A 129 -5.47 -13.22 14.22
CA MET A 129 -5.18 -14.29 13.26
C MET A 129 -4.31 -15.42 13.84
N GLY A 130 -3.66 -15.19 14.99
CA GLY A 130 -2.75 -16.13 15.65
C GLY A 130 -1.41 -16.34 14.95
N THR A 131 -1.04 -15.46 14.01
CA THR A 131 0.22 -15.54 13.25
C THR A 131 0.58 -14.16 12.69
N PRO A 132 1.88 -13.86 12.46
CA PRO A 132 2.32 -12.62 11.83
C PRO A 132 1.71 -12.41 10.45
N PHE A 133 1.56 -11.14 10.05
CA PHE A 133 0.92 -10.74 8.80
C PHE A 133 1.51 -11.43 7.56
N TYR A 134 2.83 -11.33 7.38
CA TYR A 134 3.50 -11.86 6.19
C TYR A 134 3.38 -13.38 6.10
N ASP A 135 3.46 -14.08 7.24
CA ASP A 135 3.24 -15.53 7.30
C ASP A 135 1.81 -15.89 6.91
N TYR A 136 0.82 -15.10 7.36
CA TYR A 136 -0.58 -15.29 7.00
C TYR A 136 -0.81 -15.17 5.50
N ILE A 137 -0.37 -14.08 4.88
CA ILE A 137 -0.63 -13.85 3.45
C ILE A 137 0.18 -14.78 2.54
N ASN A 138 1.36 -15.24 2.97
CA ASN A 138 2.13 -16.27 2.29
C ASN A 138 1.40 -17.62 2.32
N ARG A 139 0.73 -17.94 3.44
CA ARG A 139 -0.06 -19.18 3.59
C ARG A 139 -1.38 -19.13 2.83
N PHE A 140 -2.07 -17.98 2.83
CA PHE A 140 -3.41 -17.82 2.28
C PHE A 140 -3.42 -16.93 1.05
N LYS A 141 -3.12 -17.52 -0.12
CA LYS A 141 -3.01 -16.82 -1.41
C LYS A 141 -4.24 -15.98 -1.79
N GLN A 142 -5.44 -16.37 -1.37
CA GLN A 142 -6.66 -15.58 -1.59
C GLN A 142 -6.59 -14.16 -0.99
N TYR A 143 -5.73 -13.93 0.01
CA TYR A 143 -5.46 -12.62 0.59
C TYR A 143 -4.10 -12.06 0.14
N GLY A 144 -3.09 -12.92 0.00
CA GLY A 144 -1.76 -12.51 -0.48
C GLY A 144 -1.73 -11.99 -1.91
N ASP A 145 -2.48 -12.60 -2.83
CA ASP A 145 -2.50 -12.19 -4.23
C ASP A 145 -3.10 -10.77 -4.39
N PRO A 146 -4.28 -10.44 -3.80
CA PRO A 146 -4.77 -9.07 -3.76
C PRO A 146 -3.81 -8.08 -3.09
N TYR A 147 -3.14 -8.47 -2.00
CA TYR A 147 -2.17 -7.63 -1.30
C TYR A 147 -0.99 -7.27 -2.21
N ASN A 148 -0.37 -8.28 -2.83
CA ASN A 148 0.76 -8.08 -3.75
C ASN A 148 0.35 -7.22 -4.96
N ARG A 149 -0.86 -7.41 -5.49
CA ARG A 149 -1.39 -6.56 -6.57
C ARG A 149 -1.63 -5.13 -6.11
N TRP A 150 -2.19 -4.92 -4.93
CA TRP A 150 -2.38 -3.59 -4.37
C TRP A 150 -1.04 -2.87 -4.17
N MET A 151 -0.04 -3.54 -3.60
CA MET A 151 1.32 -3.00 -3.45
C MET A 151 1.99 -2.66 -4.79
N THR A 152 1.78 -3.49 -5.80
CA THR A 152 2.25 -3.25 -7.18
C THR A 152 1.62 -1.98 -7.75
N ILE A 153 0.30 -1.83 -7.62
CA ILE A 153 -0.47 -0.70 -8.14
C ILE A 153 -0.11 0.60 -7.40
N SER A 154 -0.09 0.58 -6.06
CA SER A 154 0.29 1.74 -5.24
C SER A 154 1.72 2.18 -5.51
N THR A 155 2.64 1.24 -5.68
CA THR A 155 4.03 1.52 -6.07
C THR A 155 4.06 2.18 -7.44
N LYS A 156 3.36 1.65 -8.44
CA LYS A 156 3.30 2.23 -9.78
C LYS A 156 2.80 3.67 -9.79
N MET A 157 1.84 4.02 -8.93
CA MET A 157 1.37 5.40 -8.77
C MET A 157 2.47 6.35 -8.28
N SER A 158 3.40 5.86 -7.45
CA SER A 158 4.53 6.65 -6.92
C SER A 158 5.82 6.54 -7.75
N ALA A 159 6.03 5.46 -8.50
CA ALA A 159 7.29 5.15 -9.16
C ALA A 159 7.72 6.26 -10.12
N ASN A 160 6.83 6.71 -11.02
CA ASN A 160 7.14 7.82 -11.92
C ASN A 160 7.48 9.11 -11.17
N SER A 161 6.78 9.39 -10.08
CA SER A 161 7.04 10.57 -9.24
C SER A 161 8.39 10.49 -8.53
N ILE A 162 8.83 9.29 -8.15
CA ILE A 162 10.16 9.03 -7.56
C ILE A 162 11.25 9.22 -8.62
N VAL A 163 11.09 8.58 -9.78
CA VAL A 163 12.08 8.64 -10.88
C VAL A 163 12.29 10.07 -11.35
N GLN A 164 11.23 10.88 -11.41
CA GLN A 164 11.32 12.29 -11.79
C GLN A 164 11.90 13.20 -10.70
N ALA A 165 11.83 12.80 -9.43
CA ALA A 165 12.24 13.63 -8.31
C ALA A 165 13.74 13.51 -7.98
N TYR A 166 14.40 12.43 -8.39
CA TYR A 166 15.78 12.14 -8.05
C TYR A 166 16.64 11.93 -9.30
N ASP A 167 17.89 12.42 -9.28
CA ASP A 167 18.83 12.27 -10.41
C ASP A 167 19.60 10.95 -10.29
N PHE A 168 19.26 10.02 -11.18
CA PHE A 168 19.85 8.67 -11.25
C PHE A 168 20.99 8.57 -12.26
N SER A 169 21.35 9.65 -12.97
CA SER A 169 22.25 9.63 -14.13
C SER A 169 23.68 9.12 -13.84
N THR A 170 24.13 9.19 -12.59
CA THR A 170 25.46 8.74 -12.17
C THR A 170 25.47 7.33 -11.58
N ILE A 171 24.30 6.71 -11.41
CA ILE A 171 24.14 5.44 -10.69
C ILE A 171 24.29 4.28 -11.67
N LYS A 172 25.25 3.38 -11.44
CA LYS A 172 25.45 2.22 -12.32
C LYS A 172 24.71 0.98 -11.84
N THR A 173 24.71 0.75 -10.53
CA THR A 173 24.02 -0.38 -9.91
C THR A 173 23.06 0.09 -8.83
N VAL A 174 21.80 -0.31 -8.94
CA VAL A 174 20.77 -0.08 -7.91
C VAL A 174 20.33 -1.41 -7.28
N CYS A 175 20.16 -1.45 -5.96
CA CYS A 175 19.55 -2.56 -5.24
C CYS A 175 18.24 -2.11 -4.60
N ASP A 176 17.13 -2.74 -4.98
CA ASP A 176 15.80 -2.54 -4.40
C ASP A 176 15.57 -3.60 -3.31
N ILE A 177 15.72 -3.19 -2.04
CA ILE A 177 15.67 -4.07 -0.87
C ILE A 177 14.24 -4.09 -0.34
N GLY A 178 13.64 -5.28 -0.27
CA GLY A 178 12.19 -5.39 -0.05
C GLY A 178 11.39 -4.87 -1.25
N GLY A 179 11.94 -5.02 -2.47
CA GLY A 179 11.40 -4.42 -3.70
C GLY A 179 10.09 -5.05 -4.21
N GLY A 180 9.55 -6.04 -3.52
CA GLY A 180 8.32 -6.72 -3.90
C GLY A 180 8.45 -7.41 -5.26
N GLN A 181 7.46 -7.21 -6.12
CA GLN A 181 7.49 -7.75 -7.50
C GLN A 181 8.45 -6.98 -8.44
N GLY A 182 9.09 -5.90 -7.98
CA GLY A 182 10.12 -5.17 -8.73
C GLY A 182 9.60 -4.00 -9.58
N VAL A 183 8.40 -3.47 -9.31
CA VAL A 183 7.80 -2.38 -10.12
C VAL A 183 8.64 -1.10 -10.12
N LEU A 184 9.16 -0.70 -8.95
CA LEU A 184 10.02 0.48 -8.85
C LEU A 184 11.32 0.26 -9.62
N LEU A 185 11.98 -0.88 -9.38
CA LEU A 185 13.19 -1.25 -10.09
C LEU A 185 12.99 -1.29 -11.61
N GLN A 186 11.89 -1.87 -12.11
CA GLN A 186 11.55 -1.86 -13.53
C GLN A 186 11.54 -0.44 -14.09
N THR A 187 10.78 0.44 -13.44
CA THR A 187 10.60 1.84 -13.87
C THR A 187 11.94 2.58 -13.90
N LEU A 188 12.78 2.38 -12.87
CA LEU A 188 14.12 2.98 -12.81
C LEU A 188 15.00 2.52 -13.97
N LEU A 189 15.00 1.24 -14.29
CA LEU A 189 15.83 0.68 -15.35
C LEU A 189 15.35 1.05 -16.75
N GLU A 190 14.05 1.17 -16.97
CA GLU A 190 13.46 1.64 -18.23
C GLU A 190 13.87 3.10 -18.53
N GLU A 191 13.83 3.97 -17.51
CA GLU A 191 14.21 5.38 -17.63
C GLU A 191 15.74 5.61 -17.60
N ASN A 192 16.52 4.63 -17.12
CA ASN A 192 17.98 4.70 -17.04
C ASN A 192 18.64 3.50 -17.77
N PRO A 193 18.81 3.56 -19.10
CA PRO A 193 19.32 2.43 -19.89
C PRO A 193 20.75 1.97 -19.53
N HIS A 194 21.53 2.83 -18.88
CA HIS A 194 22.91 2.56 -18.44
C HIS A 194 22.97 1.78 -17.11
N MET A 195 21.86 1.70 -16.39
CA MET A 195 21.79 1.15 -15.04
C MET A 195 21.53 -0.37 -15.05
N GLN A 196 22.11 -1.04 -14.06
CA GLN A 196 21.90 -2.44 -13.69
C GLN A 196 21.14 -2.50 -12.36
N GLY A 197 20.31 -3.52 -12.17
CA GLY A 197 19.43 -3.67 -11.01
C GLY A 197 19.65 -4.95 -10.23
N ILE A 198 19.41 -4.89 -8.93
CA ILE A 198 19.28 -6.04 -8.04
C ILE A 198 17.90 -5.95 -7.37
N LEU A 199 17.03 -6.93 -7.60
CA LEU A 199 15.80 -7.10 -6.83
C LEU A 199 16.09 -8.03 -5.67
N PHE A 200 15.91 -7.56 -4.43
CA PHE A 200 16.14 -8.35 -3.23
C PHE A 200 14.88 -8.43 -2.38
N ASP A 201 14.33 -9.63 -2.20
CA ASP A 201 13.14 -9.88 -1.38
C ASP A 201 13.10 -11.33 -0.87
N GLN A 202 12.03 -11.73 -0.18
CA GLN A 202 11.80 -13.12 0.22
C GLN A 202 11.62 -14.04 -0.99
N GLN A 203 11.97 -15.32 -0.83
CA GLN A 203 11.87 -16.34 -1.88
C GLN A 203 10.48 -16.37 -2.55
N SER A 204 9.40 -16.40 -1.75
CA SER A 204 8.02 -16.45 -2.26
C SER A 204 7.62 -15.22 -3.08
N VAL A 205 8.23 -14.07 -2.80
CA VAL A 205 7.94 -12.80 -3.48
C VAL A 205 8.70 -12.73 -4.80
N VAL A 206 10.02 -12.96 -4.76
CA VAL A 206 10.87 -12.88 -5.96
C VAL A 206 10.51 -13.92 -7.00
N GLU A 207 9.94 -15.08 -6.63
CA GLU A 207 9.42 -16.07 -7.58
C GLU A 207 8.31 -15.53 -8.50
N THR A 208 7.63 -14.45 -8.10
CA THR A 208 6.53 -13.84 -8.84
C THR A 208 6.88 -12.46 -9.42
N HIS A 209 8.17 -12.14 -9.51
CA HIS A 209 8.65 -10.85 -10.02
C HIS A 209 8.26 -10.61 -11.49
N ILE A 210 8.17 -9.34 -11.89
CA ILE A 210 7.77 -8.95 -13.26
C ILE A 210 8.95 -8.55 -14.16
N LEU A 211 10.19 -8.76 -13.73
CA LEU A 211 11.40 -8.24 -14.38
C LEU A 211 11.96 -9.17 -15.47
N SER A 212 11.17 -10.10 -15.99
CA SER A 212 11.63 -11.10 -16.97
C SER A 212 12.18 -10.45 -18.25
N ASP A 213 11.55 -9.37 -18.72
CA ASP A 213 11.97 -8.65 -19.94
C ASP A 213 13.26 -7.83 -19.75
N LEU A 214 13.75 -7.72 -18.51
CA LEU A 214 14.98 -7.00 -18.14
C LEU A 214 16.07 -7.95 -17.62
N SER A 215 15.99 -9.25 -17.93
CA SER A 215 16.90 -10.28 -17.40
C SER A 215 18.39 -9.99 -17.63
N ASP A 216 18.73 -9.32 -18.72
CA ASP A 216 20.12 -8.95 -19.05
C ASP A 216 20.66 -7.80 -18.19
N ARG A 217 19.78 -7.12 -17.45
CA ARG A 217 20.11 -5.97 -16.60
C ARG A 217 19.70 -6.13 -15.14
N VAL A 218 19.06 -7.24 -14.79
CA VAL A 218 18.52 -7.47 -13.45
C VAL A 218 19.04 -8.77 -12.90
N ARG A 219 19.63 -8.70 -11.70
CA ARG A 219 19.83 -9.86 -10.83
C ARG A 219 18.68 -9.94 -9.82
N VAL A 220 18.08 -11.11 -9.69
CA VAL A 220 17.05 -11.37 -8.68
C VAL A 220 17.64 -12.23 -7.58
N GLU A 221 17.53 -11.78 -6.34
CA GLU A 221 18.10 -12.43 -5.16
C GLU A 221 17.05 -12.62 -4.08
N ALA A 222 16.84 -13.87 -3.68
CA ALA A 222 16.08 -14.18 -2.49
C ALA A 222 16.96 -14.00 -1.24
N GLY A 223 16.41 -13.42 -0.18
CA GLY A 223 17.11 -13.34 1.10
C GLY A 223 16.30 -12.70 2.22
N ASN A 224 17.01 -12.42 3.32
CA ASN A 224 16.46 -11.80 4.52
C ASN A 224 17.25 -10.53 4.86
N PHE A 225 16.62 -9.36 4.71
CA PHE A 225 17.27 -8.08 5.00
C PHE A 225 17.60 -7.87 6.48
N PHE A 226 17.05 -8.69 7.38
CA PHE A 226 17.46 -8.71 8.79
C PHE A 226 18.80 -9.40 9.03
N GLU A 227 19.31 -10.14 8.04
CA GLU A 227 20.60 -10.82 8.12
C GLU A 227 21.67 -10.10 7.29
N LYS A 228 21.41 -9.88 6.00
CA LYS A 228 22.34 -9.22 5.07
C LYS A 228 21.59 -8.71 3.84
N VAL A 229 22.16 -7.71 3.18
CA VAL A 229 21.64 -7.17 1.91
C VAL A 229 22.75 -7.08 0.86
N PRO A 230 22.42 -7.09 -0.45
CA PRO A 230 23.41 -6.89 -1.50
C PRO A 230 24.01 -5.47 -1.49
N SER A 231 25.29 -5.34 -1.83
CA SER A 231 25.93 -4.03 -2.05
C SER A 231 25.59 -3.46 -3.42
N ALA A 232 25.41 -2.14 -3.51
CA ALA A 232 25.20 -1.41 -4.75
C ALA A 232 25.68 0.05 -4.63
N ASP A 233 25.73 0.77 -5.76
CA ASP A 233 26.00 2.21 -5.76
C ASP A 233 24.84 2.97 -5.10
N LEU A 234 23.62 2.51 -5.37
CA LEU A 234 22.39 3.00 -4.76
C LEU A 234 21.61 1.84 -4.16
N MET A 235 21.23 1.96 -2.89
CA MET A 235 20.28 1.04 -2.26
C MET A 235 18.97 1.77 -2.00
N ILE A 236 17.85 1.08 -2.13
CA ILE A 236 16.52 1.62 -1.95
C ILE A 236 15.78 0.78 -0.91
N LEU A 237 15.15 1.45 0.04
CA LEU A 237 14.16 0.91 0.97
C LEU A 237 12.87 1.70 0.76
N LYS A 238 11.93 1.17 -0.02
CA LYS A 238 10.63 1.80 -0.25
C LYS A 238 9.55 1.07 0.54
N SER A 239 8.87 1.78 1.45
CA SER A 239 7.77 1.20 2.25
C SER A 239 8.20 -0.10 2.96
N VAL A 240 9.38 -0.05 3.59
CA VAL A 240 9.99 -1.20 4.28
C VAL A 240 10.07 -0.93 5.76
N LEU A 241 10.71 0.16 6.17
CA LEU A 241 11.01 0.49 7.56
C LEU A 241 9.75 0.83 8.36
N HIS A 242 8.71 1.37 7.72
CA HIS A 242 7.43 1.64 8.39
C HIS A 242 6.69 0.38 8.88
N ASN A 243 7.03 -0.80 8.36
CA ASN A 243 6.45 -2.07 8.80
C ASN A 243 7.06 -2.56 10.13
N TRP A 244 8.06 -1.86 10.66
CA TRP A 244 8.89 -2.37 11.74
C TRP A 244 9.05 -1.35 12.86
N GLU A 245 9.12 -1.87 14.09
CA GLU A 245 9.57 -1.12 15.26
C GLU A 245 11.01 -0.63 15.09
N ASP A 246 11.40 0.36 15.88
CA ASP A 246 12.70 1.03 15.75
C ASP A 246 13.89 0.08 15.89
N GLU A 247 13.81 -0.96 16.73
CA GLU A 247 14.87 -1.96 16.86
C GLU A 247 15.08 -2.73 15.54
N LYS A 248 13.99 -3.23 14.95
CA LYS A 248 14.03 -3.99 13.69
C LYS A 248 14.40 -3.10 12.51
N ALA A 249 13.88 -1.88 12.45
CA ALA A 249 14.28 -0.90 11.43
C ALA A 249 15.78 -0.56 11.53
N LEU A 250 16.31 -0.40 12.76
CA LEU A 250 17.74 -0.19 13.00
C LEU A 250 18.60 -1.37 12.53
N MET A 251 18.14 -2.62 12.73
CA MET A 251 18.85 -3.79 12.20
C MET A 251 18.98 -3.73 10.67
N VAL A 252 17.90 -3.40 9.95
CA VAL A 252 17.94 -3.27 8.48
C VAL A 252 18.89 -2.16 8.04
N LEU A 253 18.84 -1.00 8.71
CA LEU A 253 19.73 0.12 8.43
C LEU A 253 21.21 -0.22 8.68
N ASN A 254 21.51 -0.96 9.75
CA ASN A 254 22.87 -1.44 10.01
C ASN A 254 23.37 -2.40 8.93
N ASN A 255 22.53 -3.33 8.47
CA ASN A 255 22.89 -4.25 7.39
C ASN A 255 23.13 -3.50 6.07
N CYS A 256 22.35 -2.46 5.77
CA CYS A 256 22.61 -1.58 4.62
C CYS A 256 23.96 -0.87 4.79
N ARG A 257 24.18 -0.23 5.94
CA ARG A 257 25.42 0.50 6.26
C ARG A 257 26.67 -0.36 6.11
N GLU A 258 26.62 -1.62 6.54
CA GLU A 258 27.76 -2.56 6.46
C GLU A 258 28.25 -2.81 5.03
N VAL A 259 27.36 -2.73 4.05
CA VAL A 259 27.70 -2.95 2.63
C VAL A 259 27.86 -1.65 1.84
N MET A 260 27.69 -0.49 2.48
CA MET A 260 27.91 0.82 1.86
C MET A 260 29.39 1.14 1.73
N SER A 261 29.75 1.69 0.58
CA SER A 261 30.99 2.44 0.40
C SER A 261 30.78 3.93 0.67
N GLN A 262 31.86 4.70 0.73
CA GLN A 262 31.80 6.17 0.83
C GLN A 262 31.11 6.84 -0.36
N SER A 263 31.04 6.15 -1.51
CA SER A 263 30.31 6.58 -2.70
C SER A 263 28.88 6.05 -2.77
N SER A 264 28.52 5.08 -1.94
CA SER A 264 27.18 4.48 -1.93
C SER A 264 26.17 5.45 -1.31
N ARG A 265 24.92 5.35 -1.77
CA ARG A 265 23.79 6.11 -1.23
C ARG A 265 22.67 5.16 -0.84
N LEU A 266 21.94 5.50 0.20
CA LEU A 266 20.71 4.82 0.59
C LEU A 266 19.55 5.79 0.38
N LEU A 267 18.50 5.37 -0.33
CA LEU A 267 17.25 6.09 -0.41
C LEU A 267 16.21 5.38 0.45
N ILE A 268 15.71 6.09 1.45
CA ILE A 268 14.51 5.65 2.19
C ILE A 268 13.33 6.40 1.59
N ILE A 269 12.35 5.67 1.06
CA ILE A 269 11.23 6.22 0.31
C ILE A 269 9.93 5.83 1.02
N GLU A 270 9.48 6.70 1.93
CA GLU A 270 8.34 6.44 2.81
C GLU A 270 7.43 7.66 2.94
N MET A 271 6.26 7.45 3.52
CA MET A 271 5.35 8.54 3.86
C MET A 271 5.85 9.17 5.16
N ILE A 272 6.56 10.30 5.03
CA ILE A 272 7.03 11.04 6.20
C ILE A 272 5.89 11.88 6.74
N ILE A 273 5.42 11.53 7.94
CA ILE A 273 4.31 12.22 8.59
C ILE A 273 4.77 13.54 9.20
N ASP A 274 4.00 14.60 8.98
CA ASP A 274 4.18 15.90 9.62
C ASP A 274 3.23 16.00 10.83
N SER A 275 3.50 16.87 11.80
CA SER A 275 2.59 17.12 12.93
C SER A 275 2.07 18.57 12.89
N PRO A 276 0.75 18.80 12.74
CA PRO A 276 -0.32 17.80 12.56
C PRO A 276 -0.34 17.18 11.15
N THR A 277 -0.81 15.93 11.05
CA THR A 277 -1.00 15.19 9.78
C THR A 277 -2.44 15.24 9.29
N ASP A 278 -2.69 14.85 8.04
CA ASP A 278 -4.04 14.69 7.49
C ASP A 278 -4.64 13.31 7.82
N LEU A 279 -5.89 13.06 7.39
CA LEU A 279 -6.57 11.79 7.67
C LEU A 279 -5.87 10.59 7.03
N ILE A 280 -5.23 10.78 5.87
CA ILE A 280 -4.54 9.70 5.16
C ILE A 280 -3.28 9.32 5.91
N GLY A 281 -2.50 10.32 6.33
CA GLY A 281 -1.30 10.12 7.15
C GLY A 281 -1.63 9.44 8.49
N ALA A 282 -2.65 9.92 9.19
CA ALA A 282 -3.11 9.32 10.44
C ALA A 282 -3.62 7.88 10.26
N PHE A 283 -4.33 7.61 9.15
CA PHE A 283 -4.79 6.26 8.83
C PHE A 283 -3.63 5.30 8.61
N TYR A 284 -2.65 5.66 7.77
CA TYR A 284 -1.54 4.78 7.44
C TYR A 284 -0.64 4.52 8.65
N ASP A 285 -0.37 5.53 9.48
CA ASP A 285 0.37 5.35 10.73
C ASP A 285 -0.31 4.33 11.66
N LEU A 286 -1.60 4.52 11.92
CA LEU A 286 -2.37 3.58 12.74
C LEU A 286 -2.49 2.19 12.08
N ASN A 287 -2.58 2.14 10.75
CA ASN A 287 -2.62 0.88 10.01
C ASN A 287 -1.31 0.08 10.15
N MET A 288 -0.15 0.75 10.25
CA MET A 288 1.13 0.07 10.53
C MET A 288 1.13 -0.57 11.91
N GLN A 289 0.60 0.12 12.93
CA GLN A 289 0.43 -0.44 14.26
C GLN A 289 -0.51 -1.65 14.27
N VAL A 290 -1.67 -1.54 13.59
CA VAL A 290 -2.69 -2.60 13.56
C VAL A 290 -2.17 -3.88 12.93
N LEU A 291 -1.35 -3.78 11.88
CA LEU A 291 -0.95 -4.93 11.06
C LEU A 291 0.43 -5.49 11.39
N PHE A 292 1.38 -4.65 11.78
CA PHE A 292 2.80 -5.01 11.79
C PHE A 292 3.54 -4.66 13.08
N ASN A 293 2.91 -3.95 14.01
CA ASN A 293 3.59 -3.23 15.10
C ASN A 293 4.54 -2.13 14.58
N GLY A 294 4.35 -1.72 13.34
CA GLY A 294 5.13 -0.67 12.70
C GLY A 294 4.58 0.72 13.00
N LYS A 295 5.20 1.74 12.39
CA LYS A 295 4.75 3.12 12.46
C LYS A 295 5.25 3.92 11.25
N GLU A 296 4.49 4.92 10.87
CA GLU A 296 5.04 5.99 10.03
C GLU A 296 5.89 6.89 10.94
N ARG A 297 6.90 7.53 10.36
CA ARG A 297 7.88 8.32 11.14
C ARG A 297 7.95 9.74 10.63
N THR A 298 8.16 10.65 11.57
CA THR A 298 8.54 12.04 11.29
C THR A 298 9.98 12.11 10.79
N GLU A 299 10.37 13.26 10.22
CA GLU A 299 11.77 13.55 9.88
C GLU A 299 12.71 13.42 11.09
N GLU A 300 12.29 13.93 12.26
CA GLU A 300 13.09 13.89 13.49
C GLU A 300 13.31 12.45 13.98
N GLU A 301 12.28 11.60 13.90
CA GLU A 301 12.41 10.18 14.25
C GLU A 301 13.34 9.43 13.29
N PHE A 302 13.26 9.71 11.98
CA PHE A 302 14.20 9.15 11.01
C PHE A 302 15.62 9.61 11.26
N ASP A 303 15.85 10.90 11.52
CA ASP A 303 17.17 11.44 11.84
C ASP A 303 17.76 10.76 13.10
N GLY A 304 16.96 10.63 14.16
CA GLY A 304 17.36 9.92 15.37
C GLY A 304 17.67 8.43 15.15
N LEU A 305 16.90 7.77 14.30
CA LEU A 305 17.12 6.35 13.95
C LEU A 305 18.38 6.16 13.10
N LEU A 306 18.59 7.02 12.10
CA LEU A 306 19.74 6.97 11.20
C LEU A 306 21.05 7.26 11.92
N LYS A 307 21.07 8.24 12.84
CA LYS A 307 22.25 8.51 13.69
C LYS A 307 22.67 7.31 14.52
N LYS A 308 21.71 6.52 15.05
CA LYS A 308 22.04 5.26 15.75
C LYS A 308 22.70 4.23 14.84
N ALA A 309 22.44 4.30 13.53
CA ALA A 309 23.10 3.51 12.51
C ALA A 309 24.37 4.17 11.94
N ASN A 310 24.88 5.29 12.48
CA ASN A 310 25.98 6.07 11.86
C ASN A 310 25.70 6.40 10.37
N LEU A 311 24.45 6.76 10.11
CA LEU A 311 23.95 7.25 8.83
C LEU A 311 23.39 8.65 9.03
N GLN A 312 23.42 9.46 7.98
CA GLN A 312 22.94 10.84 8.01
C GLN A 312 22.08 11.17 6.81
N ILE A 313 20.98 11.87 7.05
CA ILE A 313 20.14 12.45 5.99
C ILE A 313 20.91 13.63 5.41
N LYS A 314 21.17 13.61 4.10
CA LYS A 314 21.74 14.77 3.37
C LYS A 314 20.67 15.65 2.77
N ARG A 315 19.59 15.05 2.25
CA ARG A 315 18.48 15.76 1.62
C ARG A 315 17.18 15.02 1.85
N ILE A 316 16.10 15.79 1.96
CA ILE A 316 14.73 15.29 1.89
C ILE A 316 14.11 15.88 0.63
N ILE A 317 13.68 15.00 -0.27
CA ILE A 317 13.24 15.38 -1.61
C ILE A 317 11.74 15.04 -1.71
N PRO A 318 10.87 16.06 -1.87
CA PRO A 318 9.45 15.82 -2.05
C PRO A 318 9.19 15.17 -3.42
N THR A 319 8.17 14.31 -3.48
CA THR A 319 7.67 13.78 -4.75
C THR A 319 6.27 14.33 -5.04
N LYS A 320 5.75 14.11 -6.25
CA LYS A 320 4.33 14.40 -6.57
C LYS A 320 3.37 13.31 -6.08
N SER A 321 3.78 12.52 -5.10
CA SER A 321 3.01 11.44 -4.47
C SER A 321 3.10 11.55 -2.94
N LEU A 322 2.47 10.62 -2.21
CA LEU A 322 2.45 10.63 -0.74
C LEU A 322 3.82 10.36 -0.08
N VAL A 323 4.79 9.84 -0.84
CA VAL A 323 6.12 9.53 -0.30
C VAL A 323 7.10 10.67 -0.50
N LYS A 324 8.04 10.83 0.44
CA LYS A 324 9.23 11.67 0.28
C LYS A 324 10.45 10.74 0.14
N ILE A 325 11.53 11.24 -0.44
CA ILE A 325 12.80 10.52 -0.55
C ILE A 325 13.78 11.12 0.46
N LEU A 326 14.23 10.31 1.41
CA LEU A 326 15.36 10.63 2.29
C LEU A 326 16.62 10.12 1.61
N GLU A 327 17.50 11.03 1.19
CA GLU A 327 18.80 10.68 0.65
C GLU A 327 19.83 10.58 1.79
N VAL A 328 20.34 9.37 2.00
CA VAL A 328 21.13 8.99 3.17
C VAL A 328 22.53 8.54 2.76
N PHE A 329 23.52 8.96 3.55
CA PHE A 329 24.93 8.60 3.39
C PHE A 329 25.51 8.08 4.71
N LEU A 330 26.69 7.47 4.65
CA LEU A 330 27.53 7.23 5.83
C LEU A 330 27.82 8.55 6.56
N GLU A 331 27.85 8.50 7.89
CA GLU A 331 28.20 9.65 8.74
C GLU A 331 29.63 10.15 8.53
#